data_AF-A0A7Y3KKQ3-F1
#
_entry.id   AF-A0A7Y3KKQ3-F1
#
_cell.length_a   1.000
_cell.length_b   1.000
_cell.length_c   1.000
_cell.angle_alpha   90.00
_cell.angle_beta   90.00
_cell.angle_gamma   90.00
#
_symmetry.space_group_name_H-M   'P 1'
#
loop_
_entity.id
_entity.type
_entity.pdbx_description
1 polymer ?
#
loop_
_entity_poly.entity_id
_entity_poly.type
_entity_poly.pdbx_seq_one_letter_code
_entity_poly.pdbx_strand_id
1 'polypeptide(L)'
;MKPGMFFLPLAVSLLTAFAAEAFTISGDTNKKDAQGRRQGYWVENIGPTKWEGNYVNDKKQGVWLSHHFNGVLDELTIYKDNLRNGIDIMVDMNGYYKGESTYKNDTLNGRSVEFLPGTAGKMASEVYYNMGQIDGMRSVFYPTGNKEEVGMYKDNKRNGETKW
;
A
#
# COMPACT_ATOMS: atom_id res chain seq x y z
N MET A 1 18.27 27.89 -16.20
CA MET A 1 18.16 26.53 -15.62
C MET A 1 17.23 26.61 -14.42
N LYS A 2 16.04 26.02 -14.49
CA LYS A 2 15.16 25.90 -13.31
C LYS A 2 15.69 24.75 -12.44
N PRO A 3 15.82 24.91 -11.12
CA PRO A 3 16.23 23.82 -10.25
C PRO A 3 15.16 22.73 -10.33
N GLY A 4 15.59 21.50 -10.60
CA GLY A 4 14.73 20.33 -10.62
C GLY A 4 14.05 20.20 -9.26
N MET A 5 12.73 20.31 -9.28
CA MET A 5 11.89 20.01 -8.12
C MET A 5 12.04 18.51 -7.86
N PHE A 6 12.89 18.16 -6.89
CA PHE A 6 12.94 16.82 -6.35
C PHE A 6 11.57 16.55 -5.74
N PHE A 7 10.73 15.82 -6.47
CA PHE A 7 9.60 15.13 -5.87
C PHE A 7 10.19 14.14 -4.88
N LEU A 8 10.28 14.53 -3.61
CA LEU A 8 10.28 13.55 -2.53
C LEU A 8 9.02 12.70 -2.77
N PRO A 9 9.14 11.38 -2.98
CA PRO A 9 7.97 10.56 -3.17
C PRO A 9 7.10 10.70 -1.93
N LEU A 10 5.83 11.09 -2.09
CA LEU A 10 4.86 11.21 -1.00
C LEU A 10 4.85 9.99 -0.07
N ALA A 11 5.23 8.81 -0.60
CA ALA A 11 5.45 7.57 0.14
C ALA A 11 6.41 7.72 1.34
N VAL A 12 7.49 8.50 1.21
CA VAL A 12 8.43 8.73 2.33
C VAL A 12 7.74 9.53 3.43
N SER A 13 6.86 10.49 3.08
CA SER A 13 6.15 11.31 4.07
C SER A 13 5.07 10.56 4.84
N LEU A 14 4.34 9.64 4.19
CA LEU A 14 3.36 8.76 4.87
C LEU A 14 4.06 7.73 5.75
N LEU A 15 5.16 7.11 5.30
CA LEU A 15 5.96 6.21 6.15
C LEU A 15 6.49 6.94 7.40
N THR A 16 6.94 8.19 7.26
CA THR A 16 7.40 8.99 8.41
C THR A 16 6.29 9.46 9.34
N ALA A 17 5.07 9.69 8.82
CA ALA A 17 3.93 10.10 9.66
C ALA A 17 3.36 8.93 10.47
N PHE A 18 3.35 7.71 9.92
CA PHE A 18 2.99 6.52 10.69
C PHE A 18 4.10 6.06 11.65
N ALA A 19 5.37 6.37 11.35
CA ALA A 19 6.48 6.13 12.27
C ALA A 19 6.51 7.10 13.47
N ALA A 20 5.80 8.23 13.41
CA ALA A 20 5.71 9.18 14.53
C ALA A 20 4.80 8.67 15.67
N GLU A 21 3.92 7.73 15.39
CA GLU A 21 3.33 6.84 16.39
C GLU A 21 4.20 5.58 16.49
N ALA A 22 5.51 5.76 16.70
CA ALA A 22 6.33 4.73 17.27
C ALA A 22 5.74 4.43 18.66
N PHE A 23 4.77 3.51 18.67
CA PHE A 23 4.26 2.86 19.85
C PHE A 23 5.51 2.41 20.60
N THR A 24 5.72 2.96 21.79
CA THR A 24 6.53 2.31 22.81
C THR A 24 5.85 0.97 23.07
N ILE A 25 6.25 -0.07 22.33
CA ILE A 25 5.88 -1.45 22.64
C ILE A 25 6.69 -1.81 23.89
N SER A 26 6.24 -1.31 25.03
CA SER A 26 6.77 -1.63 26.36
C SER A 26 5.79 -2.53 27.13
N GLY A 27 4.97 -3.31 26.43
CA GLY A 27 3.97 -4.21 27.01
C GLY A 27 3.91 -5.55 26.29
N ASP A 28 3.35 -6.57 26.95
CA ASP A 28 3.27 -7.90 26.35
C ASP A 28 2.43 -7.88 25.06
N THR A 29 2.94 -8.56 24.03
CA THR A 29 2.24 -8.77 22.77
C THR A 29 1.35 -10.01 22.87
N ASN A 30 0.51 -10.24 21.85
CA ASN A 30 -0.23 -11.48 21.67
C ASN A 30 -1.25 -11.79 22.79
N LYS A 31 -1.89 -10.75 23.33
CA LYS A 31 -2.86 -10.86 24.43
C LYS A 31 -4.25 -11.28 23.95
N LYS A 32 -4.94 -12.05 24.78
CA LYS A 32 -6.35 -12.43 24.61
C LYS A 32 -7.20 -11.90 25.77
N ASP A 33 -8.46 -11.60 25.51
CA ASP A 33 -9.44 -11.28 26.55
C ASP A 33 -9.97 -12.55 27.26
N ALA A 34 -10.88 -12.36 28.23
CA ALA A 34 -11.49 -13.46 28.99
C ALA A 34 -12.31 -14.44 28.12
N GLN A 35 -12.69 -14.03 26.91
CA GLN A 35 -13.38 -14.87 25.92
C GLN A 35 -12.39 -15.56 24.96
N GLY A 36 -11.08 -15.35 25.14
CA GLY A 36 -10.04 -15.92 24.30
C GLY A 36 -9.82 -15.18 22.97
N ARG A 37 -10.42 -13.99 22.80
CA ARG A 37 -10.30 -13.19 21.58
C ARG A 37 -9.04 -12.33 21.63
N ARG A 38 -8.35 -12.21 20.50
CA ARG A 38 -7.13 -11.40 20.35
C ARG A 38 -7.43 -9.91 20.57
N GLN A 39 -6.59 -9.26 21.36
CA GLN A 39 -6.64 -7.85 21.69
C GLN A 39 -5.25 -7.20 21.59
N GLY A 40 -5.23 -5.92 21.21
CA GLY A 40 -4.03 -5.10 21.20
C GLY A 40 -3.01 -5.55 20.15
N TYR A 41 -1.74 -5.29 20.41
CA TYR A 41 -0.65 -5.56 19.47
C TYR A 41 -0.28 -7.04 19.41
N TRP A 42 -0.16 -7.56 18.20
CA TRP A 42 0.17 -8.94 17.90
C TRP A 42 1.33 -9.03 16.94
N VAL A 43 2.17 -10.03 17.16
CA VAL A 43 3.19 -10.48 16.22
C VAL A 43 2.86 -11.92 15.82
N GLU A 44 2.68 -12.15 14.53
CA GLU A 44 2.35 -13.44 13.93
C GLU A 44 3.49 -13.87 13.01
N ASN A 45 4.05 -15.06 13.25
CA ASN A 45 5.03 -15.66 12.36
C ASN A 45 4.32 -16.73 11.53
N ILE A 46 4.17 -16.48 10.23
CA ILE A 46 3.50 -17.37 9.28
C ILE A 46 4.54 -17.82 8.26
N GLY A 47 5.10 -19.01 8.48
CA GLY A 47 6.25 -19.48 7.72
C GLY A 47 7.43 -18.52 7.88
N PRO A 48 8.05 -18.03 6.80
CA PRO A 48 9.17 -17.09 6.88
C PRO A 48 8.75 -15.62 7.05
N THR A 49 7.45 -15.31 7.02
CA THR A 49 6.94 -13.94 7.05
C THR A 49 6.50 -13.57 8.45
N LYS A 50 6.95 -12.40 8.93
CA LYS A 50 6.49 -11.79 10.17
C LYS A 50 5.41 -10.76 9.85
N TRP A 51 4.25 -10.90 10.48
CA TRP A 51 3.16 -9.93 10.46
C TRP A 51 3.01 -9.29 11.82
N GLU A 52 2.74 -8.00 11.87
CA GLU A 52 2.48 -7.31 13.13
C GLU A 52 1.47 -6.18 12.99
N GLY A 53 0.66 -5.99 14.02
CA GLY A 53 -0.42 -5.01 14.00
C GLY A 53 -1.39 -5.23 15.16
N ASN A 54 -2.50 -4.49 15.16
CA ASN A 54 -3.46 -4.54 16.25
C ASN A 54 -4.68 -5.41 15.93
N TYR A 55 -5.16 -6.13 16.94
CA TYR A 55 -6.47 -6.77 16.98
C TYR A 55 -7.42 -6.05 17.93
N VAL A 56 -8.70 -5.99 17.53
CA VAL A 56 -9.82 -5.65 18.41
C VAL A 56 -10.85 -6.77 18.26
N ASN A 57 -11.07 -7.55 19.32
CA ASN A 57 -12.00 -8.69 19.32
C ASN A 57 -11.79 -9.65 18.13
N ASP A 58 -10.56 -10.15 17.96
CA ASP A 58 -10.13 -11.03 16.83
C ASP A 58 -10.07 -10.40 15.44
N LYS A 59 -10.39 -9.11 15.31
CA LYS A 59 -10.35 -8.42 14.01
C LYS A 59 -9.15 -7.49 13.88
N LYS A 60 -8.42 -7.60 12.77
CA LYS A 60 -7.33 -6.68 12.39
C LYS A 60 -7.87 -5.26 12.31
N GLN A 61 -7.16 -4.35 12.95
CA GLN A 61 -7.52 -2.94 13.05
C GLN A 61 -6.28 -2.06 12.86
N GLY A 62 -6.44 -0.97 12.11
CA GLY A 62 -5.38 0.00 11.87
C GLY A 62 -4.27 -0.57 10.98
N VAL A 63 -3.05 -0.08 11.19
CA VAL A 63 -1.89 -0.47 10.42
C VAL A 63 -1.46 -1.90 10.77
N TRP A 64 -1.22 -2.69 9.73
CA TRP A 64 -0.57 -3.97 9.77
C TRP A 64 0.66 -3.95 8.86
N LEU A 65 1.75 -4.52 9.36
CA LEU A 65 3.02 -4.60 8.66
C LEU A 65 3.35 -6.07 8.41
N SER A 66 3.79 -6.39 7.20
CA SER A 66 4.41 -7.68 6.88
C SER A 66 5.88 -7.48 6.52
N HIS A 67 6.71 -8.47 6.81
CA HIS A 67 8.14 -8.42 6.54
C HIS A 67 8.54 -9.61 5.69
N HIS A 68 9.38 -9.34 4.69
CA HIS A 68 10.12 -10.36 3.95
C HIS A 68 10.92 -11.23 4.92
N PHE A 69 11.28 -12.43 4.48
CA PHE A 69 12.07 -13.37 5.26
C PHE A 69 13.45 -12.83 5.69
N ASN A 70 13.97 -11.82 4.98
CA ASN A 70 15.21 -11.12 5.29
C ASN A 70 15.01 -9.96 6.29
N GLY A 71 13.79 -9.76 6.80
CA GLY A 71 13.44 -8.72 7.78
C GLY A 71 13.10 -7.36 7.18
N VAL A 72 13.20 -7.19 5.86
CA VAL A 72 12.80 -5.94 5.17
C VAL A 72 11.27 -5.84 5.17
N LEU A 73 10.73 -4.63 5.35
CA LEU A 73 9.28 -4.38 5.19
C LEU A 73 8.84 -4.86 3.81
N ASP A 74 7.80 -5.69 3.76
CA ASP A 74 7.17 -6.17 2.53
C ASP A 74 5.93 -5.36 2.22
N GLU A 75 5.04 -5.24 3.21
CA GLU A 75 3.74 -4.61 3.03
C GLU A 75 3.35 -3.77 4.24
N LEU A 76 2.69 -2.64 4.01
CA LEU A 76 1.93 -1.90 5.01
C LEU A 76 0.49 -1.83 4.53
N THR A 77 -0.44 -2.34 5.33
CA THR A 77 -1.86 -2.40 4.99
C THR A 77 -2.71 -1.82 6.12
N ILE A 78 -3.65 -0.93 5.79
CA ILE A 78 -4.63 -0.43 6.75
C ILE A 78 -5.87 -1.33 6.75
N TYR A 79 -6.18 -1.91 7.91
CA TYR A 79 -7.37 -2.72 8.14
C TYR A 79 -8.43 -2.02 8.98
N LYS A 80 -9.70 -2.35 8.70
CA LYS A 80 -10.84 -2.10 9.57
C LYS A 80 -11.69 -3.37 9.61
N ASP A 81 -11.91 -3.92 10.80
CA ASP A 81 -12.72 -5.12 10.96
C ASP A 81 -12.30 -6.31 10.06
N ASN A 82 -10.98 -6.58 9.94
CA ASN A 82 -10.37 -7.55 9.01
C ASN A 82 -10.39 -7.20 7.51
N LEU A 83 -11.05 -6.11 7.11
CA LEU A 83 -11.10 -5.70 5.70
C LEU A 83 -10.06 -4.62 5.42
N ARG A 84 -9.36 -4.69 4.27
CA ARG A 84 -8.48 -3.60 3.84
C ARG A 84 -9.32 -2.35 3.62
N ASN A 85 -8.96 -1.26 4.30
CA ASN A 85 -9.75 -0.04 4.32
C ASN A 85 -8.85 1.18 4.57
N GLY A 86 -8.13 1.57 3.52
CA GLY A 86 -7.14 2.62 3.52
C GLY A 86 -6.06 2.34 2.48
N ILE A 87 -4.86 2.86 2.73
CA ILE A 87 -3.71 2.62 1.87
C ILE A 87 -3.12 1.23 2.12
N ASP A 88 -2.59 0.67 1.06
CA ASP A 88 -1.77 -0.53 1.01
C ASP A 88 -0.49 -0.18 0.25
N ILE A 89 0.68 -0.45 0.84
CA ILE A 89 1.99 -0.08 0.29
C ILE A 89 2.83 -1.35 0.17
N MET A 90 3.47 -1.52 -0.98
CA MET A 90 4.30 -2.69 -1.29
C MET A 90 5.76 -2.29 -1.50
N VAL A 91 6.67 -3.10 -0.95
CA VAL A 91 8.12 -2.90 -1.00
C VAL A 91 8.80 -4.22 -1.39
N ASP A 92 9.87 -4.16 -2.18
CA ASP A 92 10.61 -5.35 -2.57
C ASP A 92 11.59 -5.83 -1.48
N MET A 93 12.21 -7.00 -1.69
CA MET A 93 13.18 -7.58 -0.75
C MET A 93 14.43 -6.72 -0.52
N ASN A 94 14.68 -5.72 -1.37
CA ASN A 94 15.80 -4.77 -1.22
C ASN A 94 15.37 -3.45 -0.57
N GLY A 95 14.09 -3.30 -0.21
CA GLY A 95 13.54 -2.08 0.37
C GLY A 95 13.08 -1.05 -0.66
N TYR A 96 13.05 -1.39 -1.95
CA TYR A 96 12.56 -0.47 -2.99
C TYR A 96 11.04 -0.48 -3.04
N TYR A 97 10.47 0.73 -3.04
CA TYR A 97 9.05 0.94 -3.18
C TYR A 97 8.53 0.39 -4.52
N LYS A 98 7.57 -0.54 -4.46
CA LYS A 98 6.94 -1.16 -5.62
C LYS A 98 5.65 -0.47 -6.03
N GLY A 99 4.90 0.08 -5.08
CA GLY A 99 3.59 0.64 -5.37
C GLY A 99 2.73 0.90 -4.14
N GLU A 100 1.58 1.51 -4.39
CA GLU A 100 0.51 1.68 -3.41
C GLU A 100 -0.85 1.47 -4.07
N SER A 101 -1.84 1.08 -3.28
CA SER A 101 -3.23 1.03 -3.69
C SER A 101 -4.16 1.49 -2.57
N THR A 102 -5.26 2.14 -2.94
CA THR A 102 -6.30 2.53 -1.98
C THR A 102 -7.44 1.52 -1.99
N TYR A 103 -7.82 1.05 -0.80
CA TYR A 103 -8.91 0.09 -0.60
C TYR A 103 -10.02 0.68 0.27
N LYS A 104 -11.24 0.24 0.00
CA LYS A 104 -12.41 0.42 0.87
C LYS A 104 -13.10 -0.94 1.01
N ASN A 105 -13.12 -1.50 2.21
CA ASN A 105 -13.68 -2.81 2.51
C ASN A 105 -13.24 -3.90 1.50
N ASP A 106 -11.93 -4.10 1.38
CA ASP A 106 -11.25 -5.03 0.44
C ASP A 106 -11.43 -4.74 -1.05
N THR A 107 -12.11 -3.66 -1.41
CA THR A 107 -12.35 -3.27 -2.79
C THR A 107 -11.43 -2.11 -3.18
N LEU A 108 -10.71 -2.21 -4.30
CA LEU A 108 -9.93 -1.09 -4.85
C LEU A 108 -10.84 0.12 -5.06
N ASN A 109 -10.51 1.23 -4.42
CA ASN A 109 -11.36 2.41 -4.42
C ASN A 109 -10.50 3.66 -4.17
N GLY A 110 -10.00 4.23 -5.25
CA GLY A 110 -9.07 5.34 -5.26
C GLY A 110 -7.90 5.08 -6.19
N ARG A 111 -6.77 5.71 -5.89
CA ARG A 111 -5.55 5.64 -6.69
C ARG A 111 -4.80 4.33 -6.45
N SER A 112 -4.22 3.79 -7.52
CA SER A 112 -3.27 2.67 -7.50
C SER A 112 -2.08 3.02 -8.39
N VAL A 113 -0.87 2.76 -7.90
CA VAL A 113 0.38 3.04 -8.60
C VAL A 113 1.33 1.88 -8.48
N GLU A 114 2.01 1.58 -9.58
CA GLU A 114 3.06 0.58 -9.64
C GLU A 114 4.33 1.17 -10.26
N PHE A 115 5.49 0.73 -9.76
CA PHE A 115 6.82 1.14 -10.22
C PHE A 115 7.58 -0.06 -10.76
N LEU A 116 8.40 0.16 -11.79
CA LEU A 116 9.19 -0.87 -12.42
C LEU A 116 10.41 -1.24 -11.53
N PRO A 117 10.58 -2.53 -11.19
CA PRO A 117 11.73 -2.99 -10.41
C PRO A 117 13.07 -2.64 -11.09
N GLY A 118 14.06 -2.22 -10.30
CA GLY A 118 15.41 -1.95 -10.80
C GLY A 118 15.56 -0.70 -11.70
N THR A 119 14.52 0.12 -11.85
CA THR A 119 14.54 1.28 -12.75
C THR A 119 14.75 2.64 -12.07
N ALA A 120 15.22 2.65 -10.82
CA ALA A 120 15.29 3.87 -9.99
C ALA A 120 13.94 4.60 -9.86
N GLY A 121 12.84 3.84 -9.76
CA GLY A 121 11.51 4.38 -9.53
C GLY A 121 10.81 4.94 -10.78
N LYS A 122 11.07 4.38 -11.97
CA LYS A 122 10.20 4.68 -13.12
C LYS A 122 8.82 4.07 -12.87
N MET A 123 7.80 4.89 -13.03
CA MET A 123 6.41 4.45 -12.91
C MET A 123 6.08 3.45 -14.02
N ALA A 124 5.47 2.33 -13.66
CA ALA A 124 4.91 1.36 -14.58
C ALA A 124 3.47 1.74 -14.95
N SER A 125 2.66 2.07 -13.94
CA SER A 125 1.27 2.47 -14.13
C SER A 125 0.73 3.34 -13.01
N GLU A 126 -0.31 4.13 -13.34
CA GLU A 126 -1.16 4.84 -12.40
C GLU A 126 -2.61 4.71 -12.87
N VAL A 127 -3.49 4.19 -11.99
CA VAL A 127 -4.87 3.85 -12.31
C VAL A 127 -5.80 4.31 -11.19
N TYR A 128 -6.95 4.89 -11.56
CA TYR A 128 -7.99 5.29 -10.62
C TYR A 128 -9.17 4.31 -10.66
N TYR A 129 -9.53 3.82 -9.48
CA TYR A 129 -10.62 2.87 -9.27
C TYR A 129 -11.78 3.49 -8.49
N ASN A 130 -12.99 3.07 -8.80
CA ASN A 130 -14.20 3.27 -8.01
C ASN A 130 -14.88 1.92 -7.84
N MET A 131 -15.00 1.45 -6.60
CA MET A 131 -15.65 0.16 -6.28
C MET A 131 -15.15 -1.02 -7.15
N GLY A 132 -13.83 -1.11 -7.35
CA GLY A 132 -13.17 -2.20 -8.06
C GLY A 132 -13.13 -2.05 -9.58
N GLN A 133 -13.71 -0.98 -10.13
CA GLN A 133 -13.71 -0.70 -11.56
C GLN A 133 -12.83 0.50 -11.86
N ILE A 134 -12.13 0.48 -12.99
CA ILE A 134 -11.40 1.65 -13.48
C ILE A 134 -12.43 2.73 -13.83
N ASP A 135 -12.34 3.84 -13.12
CA ASP A 135 -13.25 4.99 -13.20
C ASP A 135 -12.41 6.24 -12.94
N GLY A 136 -11.92 6.84 -14.02
CA GLY A 136 -10.94 7.92 -13.99
C GLY A 136 -9.77 7.68 -14.96
N MET A 137 -8.63 8.29 -14.64
CA MET A 137 -7.45 8.24 -15.49
C MET A 137 -6.74 6.89 -15.39
N ARG A 138 -6.22 6.41 -16.52
CA ARG A 138 -5.27 5.29 -16.61
C ARG A 138 -4.05 5.76 -17.38
N SER A 139 -2.88 5.62 -16.77
CA SER A 139 -1.58 5.88 -17.38
C SER A 139 -0.72 4.62 -17.29
N VAL A 140 -0.11 4.21 -18.41
CA VAL A 140 0.86 3.11 -18.50
C VAL A 140 2.09 3.61 -19.23
N PHE A 141 3.26 3.17 -18.78
CA PHE A 141 4.54 3.62 -19.29
C PHE A 141 5.41 2.43 -19.69
N TYR A 142 6.15 2.59 -20.79
CA TYR A 142 7.21 1.67 -21.17
C TYR A 142 8.37 1.71 -20.15
N PRO A 143 9.23 0.67 -20.11
CA PRO A 143 10.46 0.69 -19.30
C PRO A 143 11.43 1.83 -19.60
N THR A 144 11.33 2.40 -20.80
CA THR A 144 12.06 3.61 -21.18
C THR A 144 11.61 4.84 -20.37
N GLY A 145 10.37 4.84 -19.87
CA GLY A 145 9.70 5.93 -19.18
C GLY A 145 8.72 6.70 -20.07
N ASN A 146 8.67 6.38 -21.37
CA ASN A 146 7.72 6.99 -22.30
C ASN A 146 6.31 6.46 -22.05
N LYS A 147 5.30 7.30 -22.29
CA LYS A 147 3.89 6.90 -22.20
C LYS A 147 3.61 5.82 -23.24
N GLU A 148 3.05 4.72 -22.77
CA GLU A 148 2.47 3.66 -23.61
C GLU A 148 0.97 3.92 -23.80
N GLU A 149 0.30 4.33 -22.73
CA GLU A 149 -1.12 4.61 -22.75
C GLU A 149 -1.47 5.73 -21.78
N VAL A 150 -2.27 6.70 -22.22
CA VAL A 150 -2.99 7.61 -21.33
C VAL A 150 -4.41 7.78 -21.82
N GLY A 151 -5.39 7.46 -20.97
CA GLY A 151 -6.80 7.60 -21.29
C GLY A 151 -7.70 7.74 -20.08
N MET A 152 -8.90 8.26 -20.31
CA MET A 152 -9.98 8.30 -19.34
C MET A 152 -10.86 7.06 -19.49
N TYR A 153 -11.33 6.52 -18.36
CA TYR A 153 -12.13 5.33 -18.26
C TYR A 153 -13.37 5.57 -17.40
N LYS A 154 -14.45 4.86 -17.72
CA LYS A 154 -15.68 4.77 -16.91
C LYS A 154 -16.14 3.32 -16.92
N ASP A 155 -16.32 2.74 -15.74
CA ASP A 155 -16.79 1.36 -15.54
C ASP A 155 -15.97 0.36 -16.39
N ASN A 156 -14.64 0.48 -16.30
CA ASN A 156 -13.63 -0.28 -17.08
C ASN A 156 -13.62 -0.04 -18.60
N LYS A 157 -14.49 0.82 -19.13
CA LYS A 157 -14.54 1.15 -20.56
C LYS A 157 -13.86 2.48 -20.83
N ARG A 158 -13.12 2.57 -21.93
CA ARG A 158 -12.50 3.83 -22.34
C ARG A 158 -13.59 4.88 -22.59
N ASN A 159 -13.46 6.03 -21.95
CA ASN A 159 -14.42 7.13 -21.99
C ASN A 159 -13.68 8.46 -22.14
N GLY A 160 -13.50 8.93 -23.38
CA GLY A 160 -12.88 10.22 -23.69
C GLY A 160 -11.73 10.14 -24.69
N GLU A 161 -11.09 11.28 -24.92
CA GLU A 161 -9.97 11.42 -25.86
C GLU A 161 -8.72 10.68 -25.36
N THR A 162 -8.01 10.05 -26.29
CA THR A 162 -6.73 9.36 -26.03
C THR A 162 -5.58 10.21 -26.52
N LYS A 163 -4.52 10.36 -25.72
CA LYS A 163 -3.25 10.94 -26.16
C LYS A 163 -2.19 9.84 -26.13
N TRP A 164 -1.61 9.58 -27.30
CA TRP A 164 -0.47 8.68 -27.51
C TRP A 164 0.80 9.52 -27.58
#